data_AF-A0A3D3B363-F1
#
_entry.id   AF-A0A3D3B363-F1
#
_cell.length_a   1.000
_cell.length_b   1.000
_cell.length_c   1.000
_cell.angle_alpha   90.00
_cell.angle_beta   90.00
_cell.angle_gamma   90.00
#
_symmetry.space_group_name_H-M   'P 1'
#
loop_
_entity.id
_entity.type
_entity.pdbx_description
1 polymer ?
#
loop_
_entity_poly.entity_id
_entity_poly.type
_entity_poly.pdbx_seq_one_letter_code
_entity_poly.pdbx_strand_id
1 'polypeptide(L)' 'DVFEHEPAVNPKLLKSDKVVVLPHMGSATLEGRVDMGEKVIINIKTFLDGHAPPDRVHPAMF' A
#
# COMPACT_ATOMS: atom_id res chain seq x y z
N ASP A 1 10.65 -5.80 -3.71
CA ASP A 1 9.89 -4.56 -3.46
C ASP A 1 9.50 -4.46 -2.00
N VAL A 2 9.02 -5.54 -1.38
CA VAL A 2 8.72 -5.57 0.07
C VAL A 2 9.78 -6.30 0.89
N PHE A 3 9.92 -5.93 2.16
CA PHE A 3 10.80 -6.58 3.16
C PHE A 3 10.10 -6.71 4.52
N GLU A 4 10.50 -7.70 5.33
CA GLU A 4 9.85 -8.01 6.62
C GLU A 4 9.99 -6.89 7.67
N HIS A 5 11.11 -6.16 7.65
CA HIS A 5 11.44 -5.13 8.64
C HIS A 5 11.75 -3.79 7.97
N GLU A 6 10.90 -3.34 7.05
CA GLU A 6 11.09 -2.07 6.36
C GLU A 6 11.30 -0.88 7.33
N PRO A 7 12.29 0.01 7.07
CA PRO A 7 13.10 0.11 5.85
C PRO A 7 14.35 -0.78 5.84
N ALA A 8 14.58 -1.59 6.87
CA ALA A 8 15.77 -2.44 6.95
C ALA A 8 15.70 -3.58 5.91
N VAL A 9 16.78 -3.72 5.15
CA VAL A 9 16.98 -4.77 4.15
C VAL A 9 18.16 -5.62 4.56
N ASN A 10 18.09 -6.94 4.36
CA ASN A 10 19.21 -7.83 4.65
C ASN A 10 20.47 -7.39 3.87
N PRO A 11 21.60 -7.08 4.54
CA PRO A 11 22.81 -6.60 3.87
C PRO A 11 23.38 -7.57 2.82
N LYS A 12 23.10 -8.87 2.94
CA LYS A 12 23.51 -9.87 1.94
C LYS A 12 22.75 -9.70 0.62
N LEU A 13 21.47 -9.31 0.68
CA LEU A 13 20.67 -9.03 -0.53
C LEU A 13 21.17 -7.76 -1.23
N LEU A 14 21.48 -6.71 -0.47
CA LEU A 14 22.01 -5.45 -1.01
C LEU A 14 23.37 -5.61 -1.72
N LYS A 15 24.17 -6.59 -1.32
CA LYS A 15 25.48 -6.89 -1.92
C LYS A 15 25.41 -7.88 -3.09
N SER A 16 24.26 -8.48 -3.34
CA SER A 16 24.08 -9.53 -4.34
C SER A 16 23.84 -8.93 -5.72
N ASP A 17 24.59 -9.39 -6.72
CA ASP A 17 24.41 -9.05 -8.14
C ASP A 17 23.24 -9.81 -8.81
N LYS A 18 22.69 -10.82 -8.13
CA LYS A 18 21.62 -11.70 -8.65
C LYS A 18 20.20 -11.19 -8.41
N VAL A 19 20.04 -10.06 -7.73
CA VAL A 19 18.72 -9.55 -7.32
C VAL A 19 18.58 -8.06 -7.61
N VAL A 20 17.35 -7.65 -7.91
CA VAL A 20 16.96 -6.25 -7.97
C VAL A 20 16.08 -5.95 -6.77
N VAL A 21 16.43 -4.89 -6.03
CA VAL A 21 15.68 -4.42 -4.88
C VAL A 21 15.04 -3.08 -5.18
N LEU A 22 13.84 -2.89 -4.68
CA LEU A 22 13.08 -1.64 -4.76
C LEU A 22 12.51 -1.33 -3.37
N PRO A 23 12.45 -0.06 -2.96
CA PRO A 23 12.00 0.35 -1.63
C PRO A 23 10.47 0.53 -1.59
N HIS A 24 9.72 -0.57 -1.70
CA HIS A 24 8.26 -0.60 -1.62
C HIS A 24 7.57 0.41 -2.57
N MET A 25 7.97 0.37 -3.84
CA MET A 25 7.54 1.32 -4.86
C MET A 25 6.41 0.79 -5.77
N GLY A 26 5.87 -0.40 -5.51
CA GLY A 26 4.90 -1.05 -6.40
C GLY A 26 3.68 -0.19 -6.76
N SER A 27 3.20 0.66 -5.85
CA SER A 27 2.06 1.56 -6.09
C SER A 27 2.46 3.02 -6.35
N ALA A 28 3.75 3.32 -6.52
CA ALA A 28 4.30 4.67 -6.59
C ALA A 28 4.24 5.31 -8.00
N THR A 29 3.11 5.17 -8.70
CA THR A 29 2.84 5.91 -9.95
C THR A 29 2.02 7.16 -9.66
N LEU A 30 2.03 8.15 -10.56
CA LEU A 30 1.23 9.37 -10.37
C LEU A 30 -0.26 9.02 -10.32
N GLU A 31 -0.71 8.21 -11.27
CA GLU A 31 -2.09 7.74 -11.40
C GLU A 31 -2.51 6.94 -10.17
N GLY A 32 -1.69 5.96 -9.75
CA GLY A 32 -1.99 5.14 -8.58
C GLY A 32 -2.08 5.96 -7.29
N ARG A 33 -1.19 6.95 -7.11
CA ARG A 33 -1.21 7.82 -5.93
C ARG A 33 -2.42 8.76 -5.93
N VAL A 34 -2.82 9.30 -7.08
CA VAL A 34 -4.03 10.14 -7.22
C VAL A 34 -5.29 9.31 -6.94
N ASP A 35 -5.46 8.18 -7.62
CA ASP A 35 -6.65 7.33 -7.51
C ASP A 35 -6.84 6.81 -6.07
N MET A 36 -5.75 6.37 -5.40
CA MET A 36 -5.82 5.95 -4.00
C MET A 36 -6.15 7.12 -3.06
N GLY A 37 -5.61 8.31 -3.31
CA GLY A 37 -5.93 9.50 -2.53
C GLY A 37 -7.41 9.88 -2.64
N GLU A 38 -7.96 9.88 -3.85
CA GLU A 38 -9.38 10.11 -4.09
C GLU A 38 -10.25 9.05 -3.40
N LYS A 39 -9.87 7.78 -3.47
CA LYS A 39 -10.56 6.67 -2.80
C LYS A 39 -10.64 6.88 -1.29
N VAL A 40 -9.57 7.35 -0.63
CA VAL A 40 -9.58 7.67 0.81
C VAL A 40 -10.60 8.77 1.11
N ILE A 41 -10.60 9.86 0.33
CA ILE A 41 -11.53 10.97 0.50
C ILE A 41 -12.98 10.51 0.35
N ILE A 42 -13.27 9.68 -0.66
CA ILE A 42 -14.61 9.14 -0.90
C ILE A 42 -15.08 8.31 0.29
N ASN A 43 -14.26 7.37 0.80
CA ASN A 43 -14.63 6.53 1.93
C ASN A 43 -14.92 7.35 3.20
N ILE A 44 -14.12 8.39 3.49
CA ILE A 44 -14.35 9.29 4.62
C ILE A 44 -15.68 10.04 4.47
N LYS A 45 -15.95 10.63 3.29
CA LYS A 45 -17.20 11.36 3.04
C LYS A 45 -18.42 10.45 3.16
N THR A 46 -18.37 9.27 2.52
CA THR A 46 -19.46 8.29 2.57
C THR A 46 -19.79 7.90 4.02
N PHE A 47 -18.77 7.72 4.87
CA PHE A 47 -18.98 7.46 6.29
C PHE A 47 -19.64 8.62 7.02
N LEU A 48 -19.15 9.86 6.83
CA LEU A 48 -19.68 11.06 7.47
C LEU A 48 -21.14 11.35 7.06
N ASP A 49 -21.51 10.99 5.83
CA ASP A 49 -22.88 11.11 5.32
C ASP A 49 -23.82 10.02 5.87
N GLY A 50 -23.34 9.12 6.74
CA GLY A 50 -24.13 8.05 7.34
C GLY A 50 -24.34 6.83 6.44
N HIS A 51 -23.64 6.76 5.30
CA HIS A 51 -23.69 5.63 4.37
C HIS A 51 -22.61 4.60 4.70
N ALA A 52 -22.74 3.39 4.14
CA ALA A 52 -21.70 2.37 4.22
C ALA A 52 -20.54 2.71 3.25
N PRO A 53 -19.30 2.86 3.73
CA PRO A 53 -18.16 3.11 2.84
C PRO A 53 -17.96 1.99 1.81
N PRO A 54 -17.53 2.29 0.57
CA PRO A 54 -17.39 1.30 -0.49
C PRO A 54 -16.24 0.31 -0.28
N ASP A 55 -15.15 0.70 0.39
CA ASP A 55 -13.93 -0.12 0.54
C ASP A 55 -13.74 -0.62 1.99
N ARG A 56 -14.80 -1.19 2.58
CA ARG A 56 -14.74 -1.76 3.92
C ARG A 56 -13.91 -3.04 3.96
N VAL A 57 -12.92 -3.07 4.85
CA VAL A 57 -12.21 -4.31 5.20
C VAL A 57 -13.02 -5.04 6.27
N HIS A 58 -13.50 -6.22 5.93
CA HIS A 58 -14.15 -7.12 6.88
C HIS A 58 -13.11 -8.02 7.54
N PRO A 59 -13.30 -8.41 8.82
CA PRO A 59 -12.48 -9.44 9.42
C PRO A 59 -12.49 -10.67 8.51
N ALA A 60 -11.31 -11.22 8.23
CA ALA A 60 -11.24 -12.52 7.58
C ALA A 60 -11.94 -13.55 8.49
N MET A 61 -12.91 -14.27 7.94
CA MET A 61 -13.56 -15.39 8.62
C MET A 61 -12.53 -16.51 8.71
N PHE A 62 -11.89 -16.65 9.87
CA PHE A 62 -11.05 -17.79 10.21
C PHE A 62 -11.86 -18.80 11.03
#